data_AF-A0A521BGW5-F1
#
_entry.id   AF-A0A521BGW5-F1
#
_cell.length_a   1.000
_cell.length_b   1.000
_cell.length_c   1.000
_cell.angle_alpha   90.00
_cell.angle_beta   90.00
_cell.angle_gamma   90.00
#
_symmetry.space_group_name_H-M   'P 1'
#
loop_
_entity.id
_entity.type
_entity.pdbx_description
1 polymer ?
#
loop_
_entity_poly.entity_id
_entity_poly.type
_entity_poly.pdbx_seq_one_letter_code
_entity_poly.pdbx_strand_id
1 'polypeptide(L)'
;MFGFSFRPKKPSTAQTAKERLQILLAHERANGDTPDFLPMLQRDILEVVRKHMQIDGDAVDIKLERSDDLSSLEINIEMPSTSSRKT
;
A
#
# COMPACT_ATOMS: atom_id res chain seq x y z
N MET A 1 32.76 0.81 -46.98
CA MET A 1 32.82 1.60 -45.73
C MET A 1 31.60 1.24 -44.89
N PHE A 2 31.80 0.48 -43.81
CA PHE A 2 30.73 -0.02 -42.94
C PHE A 2 30.46 0.97 -41.80
N GLY A 3 29.27 1.55 -41.73
CA GLY A 3 28.82 2.41 -40.65
C GLY A 3 27.81 1.69 -39.76
N PHE A 4 28.27 1.12 -38.65
CA PHE A 4 27.41 0.52 -37.63
C PHE A 4 26.84 1.62 -36.73
N SER A 5 25.57 1.98 -36.92
CA SER A 5 24.85 2.92 -36.06
C SER A 5 24.48 2.26 -34.72
N PHE A 6 25.25 2.56 -33.67
CA PHE A 6 24.91 2.21 -32.29
C PHE A 6 23.78 3.12 -31.79
N ARG A 7 22.54 2.63 -31.84
CA ARG A 7 21.41 3.27 -31.13
C ARG A 7 21.62 3.08 -29.62
N PRO A 8 21.59 4.15 -28.80
CA PRO A 8 21.64 4.01 -27.35
C PRO A 8 20.36 3.27 -26.88
N LYS A 9 20.54 2.17 -26.16
CA LYS A 9 19.43 1.46 -25.50
C LYS A 9 18.80 2.42 -24.49
N LYS A 10 17.52 2.74 -24.69
CA LYS A 10 16.72 3.43 -23.65
C LYS A 10 16.74 2.57 -22.38
N PRO A 11 16.90 3.17 -21.19
CA PRO A 11 16.82 2.42 -19.95
C PRO A 11 15.48 1.70 -19.87
N SER A 12 15.52 0.43 -19.50
CA SER A 12 14.36 -0.43 -19.37
C SER A 12 13.43 0.15 -18.31
N THR A 13 12.23 0.58 -18.71
CA THR A 13 11.16 1.11 -17.85
C THR A 13 10.64 0.11 -16.82
N ALA A 14 11.11 -1.15 -16.87
CA ALA A 14 10.72 -2.23 -15.99
C ALA A 14 11.30 -2.15 -14.56
N GLN A 15 12.15 -1.16 -14.24
CA GLN A 15 12.95 -1.16 -13.01
C GLN A 15 12.47 -0.21 -11.90
N THR A 16 11.36 0.53 -12.08
CA THR A 16 11.06 1.67 -11.18
C THR A 16 9.64 1.69 -10.59
N ALA A 17 8.70 0.87 -11.04
CA ALA A 17 7.34 0.93 -10.51
C ALA A 17 7.27 0.23 -9.14
N LYS A 18 7.22 1.02 -8.05
CA LYS A 18 6.81 0.54 -6.73
C LYS A 18 5.34 0.12 -6.78
N GLU A 19 4.98 -0.97 -6.11
CA GLU A 19 3.58 -1.36 -5.96
C GLU A 19 2.99 -0.66 -4.74
N ARG A 20 1.69 -0.33 -4.76
CA ARG A 20 0.99 0.30 -3.63
C ARG A 20 -0.28 -0.46 -3.29
N LEU A 21 -0.48 -0.76 -2.02
CA LEU A 21 -1.72 -1.31 -1.48
C LEU A 21 -2.50 -0.19 -0.80
N GLN A 22 -3.78 -0.04 -1.15
CA GLN A 22 -4.69 0.91 -0.55
C GLN A 22 -5.89 0.17 0.03
N ILE A 23 -6.21 0.44 1.30
CA ILE A 23 -7.36 -0.13 2.01
C ILE A 23 -8.19 1.03 2.53
N LEU A 24 -9.48 1.06 2.17
CA LEU A 24 -10.45 2.02 2.68
C LEU A 24 -11.58 1.27 3.38
N LEU A 25 -11.77 1.56 4.66
CA LEU A 25 -12.82 1.01 5.49
C LEU A 25 -13.72 2.16 5.92
N ALA A 26 -15.03 2.00 5.78
CA ALA A 26 -16.02 2.91 6.32
C ALA A 26 -17.02 2.11 7.15
N HIS A 27 -17.30 2.59 8.35
CA HIS A 27 -18.22 1.97 9.28
C HIS A 27 -19.27 3.00 9.71
N GLU A 28 -20.53 2.71 9.37
CA GLU A 28 -21.69 3.43 9.87
C GLU A 28 -22.04 2.91 11.26
N ARG A 29 -22.08 3.79 12.24
CA ARG A 29 -22.52 3.45 13.60
C ARG A 29 -24.04 3.53 13.63
N ALA A 30 -24.69 2.38 13.59
CA ALA A 30 -26.12 2.32 13.84
C ALA A 30 -26.37 2.58 15.33
N ASN A 31 -26.87 3.77 15.68
CA ASN A 31 -27.46 4.18 16.96
C ASN A 31 -27.09 3.29 18.18
N GLY A 32 -26.13 3.76 18.98
CA GLY A 32 -25.86 3.24 20.32
C GLY A 32 -24.70 2.24 20.42
N ASP A 33 -23.75 2.55 21.30
CA ASP A 33 -22.75 1.68 21.95
C ASP A 33 -21.96 0.67 21.10
N THR A 34 -21.89 0.87 19.78
CA THR A 34 -21.09 0.00 18.92
C THR A 34 -19.60 0.29 19.17
N PRO A 35 -18.78 -0.71 19.57
CA PRO A 35 -17.36 -0.52 19.83
C PRO A 35 -16.64 0.02 18.60
N ASP A 36 -15.69 0.94 18.80
CA ASP A 36 -14.84 1.41 17.69
C ASP A 36 -13.87 0.29 17.28
N PHE A 37 -14.26 -0.47 16.25
CA PHE A 37 -13.47 -1.59 15.74
C PHE A 37 -12.33 -1.15 14.82
N LEU A 38 -12.36 0.08 14.27
CA LEU A 38 -11.36 0.53 13.30
C LEU A 38 -9.93 0.57 13.88
N PRO A 39 -9.68 1.04 15.12
CA PRO A 39 -8.36 0.94 15.74
C PRO A 39 -7.88 -0.50 15.94
N MET A 40 -8.80 -1.45 16.18
CA MET A 40 -8.45 -2.87 16.29
C MET A 40 -8.07 -3.44 14.93
N LEU A 41 -8.90 -3.21 13.92
CA LEU A 41 -8.65 -3.63 12.54
C LEU A 41 -7.37 -3.01 11.98
N GLN A 42 -7.06 -1.76 12.31
CA GLN A 42 -5.81 -1.12 11.94
C GLN A 42 -4.61 -1.95 12.42
N ARG A 43 -4.61 -2.37 13.69
CA ARG A 43 -3.52 -3.17 14.25
C ARG A 43 -3.41 -4.53 13.56
N ASP A 44 -4.54 -5.23 13.43
CA ASP A 44 -4.58 -6.57 12.85
C ASP A 44 -4.13 -6.56 11.38
N ILE A 45 -4.60 -5.59 10.60
CA ILE A 45 -4.20 -5.42 9.19
C ILE A 45 -2.71 -5.14 9.09
N LEU A 46 -2.16 -4.25 9.92
CA LEU A 46 -0.72 -3.97 9.91
C LEU A 46 0.12 -5.19 10.26
N GLU A 47 -0.29 -5.98 11.25
CA GLU A 47 0.42 -7.22 11.60
C GLU A 47 0.40 -8.23 10.45
N VAL A 48 -0.77 -8.43 9.83
CA VAL A 48 -0.92 -9.33 8.68
C VAL A 48 -0.07 -8.85 7.51
N VAL A 49 -0.11 -7.56 7.17
CA VAL A 49 0.70 -7.02 6.07
C VAL A 49 2.19 -7.19 6.37
N ARG A 50 2.66 -6.87 7.59
CA ARG A 50 4.07 -7.07 8.00
C ARG A 50 4.51 -8.52 7.92
N LYS A 51 3.59 -9.47 8.17
CA LYS A 51 3.87 -10.90 8.12
C LYS A 51 4.03 -11.40 6.67
N HIS A 52 3.29 -10.83 5.73
CA HIS A 52 3.23 -11.31 4.35
C HIS A 52 4.01 -10.45 3.36
N MET A 53 4.39 -9.23 3.75
CA MET A 53 5.02 -8.25 2.88
C MET A 53 6.21 -7.60 3.61
N GLN A 54 7.32 -7.45 2.91
CA GLN A 54 8.43 -6.64 3.39
C GLN A 54 8.03 -5.17 3.24
N ILE A 55 7.67 -4.55 4.36
CA ILE A 55 7.32 -3.14 4.42
C ILE A 55 8.31 -2.42 5.34
N ASP A 56 8.85 -1.30 4.84
CA ASP A 56 9.68 -0.42 5.65
C ASP A 56 8.78 0.41 6.60
N GLY A 57 9.31 0.82 7.76
CA GLY A 57 8.52 1.47 8.81
C GLY A 57 7.91 2.82 8.41
N ASP A 58 8.50 3.48 7.41
CA ASP A 58 8.10 4.74 6.80
C ASP A 58 7.23 4.57 5.55
N ALA A 59 7.02 3.33 5.09
CA ALA A 59 6.25 3.03 3.89
C ALA A 59 4.73 2.97 4.12
N VAL A 60 4.26 3.25 5.34
CA VAL A 60 2.85 3.11 5.75
C VAL A 60 2.29 4.47 6.16
N ASP A 61 1.23 4.89 5.48
CA ASP A 61 0.42 6.06 5.80
C ASP A 61 -0.98 5.61 6.25
N ILE A 62 -1.47 6.19 7.35
CA ILE A 62 -2.74 5.79 7.98
C ILE A 62 -3.52 7.03 8.34
N LYS A 63 -4.79 7.05 7.93
CA LYS A 63 -5.73 8.12 8.24
C LYS A 63 -6.99 7.53 8.84
N LEU A 64 -7.32 7.96 10.05
CA LEU A 64 -8.55 7.60 10.74
C LEU A 64 -9.39 8.87 10.88
N GLU A 65 -10.56 8.90 10.24
CA GLU A 65 -11.54 9.98 10.44
C GLU A 65 -12.73 9.46 11.24
N ARG A 66 -13.19 10.28 12.18
CA ARG A 66 -14.40 9.99 12.94
C ARG A 66 -15.35 11.18 12.86
N SER A 67 -16.55 10.90 12.42
CA SER A 67 -17.72 11.79 12.45
C SER A 67 -18.78 11.19 13.38
N ASP A 68 -19.89 11.87 13.61
CA ASP A 68 -20.94 11.47 14.57
C ASP A 68 -21.61 10.13 14.24
N ASP A 69 -21.76 9.79 12.96
CA ASP A 69 -22.41 8.55 12.52
C ASP A 69 -21.50 7.65 11.67
N LEU A 70 -20.35 8.17 11.24
CA LEU A 70 -19.44 7.49 10.33
C LEU A 70 -18.03 7.48 10.91
N SER A 71 -17.33 6.36 10.77
CA SER A 71 -15.88 6.31 10.96
C SER A 71 -15.22 5.72 9.73
N SER A 72 -14.09 6.27 9.31
CA SER A 72 -13.33 5.78 8.17
C SER A 72 -11.87 5.54 8.53
N LEU A 73 -11.29 4.47 7.99
CA LEU A 73 -9.89 4.12 8.11
C LEU A 73 -9.33 3.92 6.71
N GLU A 74 -8.35 4.75 6.36
CA GLU A 74 -7.56 4.64 5.15
C GLU A 74 -6.15 4.18 5.53
N ILE A 75 -5.68 3.11 4.87
CA ILE A 75 -4.32 2.60 5.02
C ILE A 75 -3.69 2.55 3.62
N ASN A 76 -2.53 3.19 3.51
CA ASN A 76 -1.75 3.35 2.31
C ASN A 76 -0.37 2.72 2.55
N ILE A 77 0.00 1.72 1.75
CA ILE A 77 1.25 0.98 1.94
C ILE A 77 2.03 0.96 0.64
N GLU A 78 3.23 1.54 0.65
CA GLU A 78 4.20 1.37 -0.42
C GLU A 78 4.94 0.05 -0.26
N MET A 79 5.02 -0.71 -1.35
CA MET A 79 5.62 -2.02 -1.37
C MET A 79 6.83 -1.98 -2.31
N PRO A 80 7.96 -2.58 -1.89
CA PRO A 80 9.10 -2.72 -2.77
C PRO A 80 8.69 -3.57 -3.98
N SER A 81 9.12 -3.16 -5.17
CA SER A 81 8.83 -3.91 -6.38
C SER A 81 9.46 -5.31 -6.29
N THR A 82 8.63 -6.35 -6.20
CA THR A 82 9.13 -7.72 -6.31
C THR A 82 9.44 -7.99 -7.77
N SER A 83 10.60 -7.54 -8.24
CA SER A 83 11.12 -7.93 -9.54
C SER A 83 11.47 -9.41 -9.46
N SER A 84 10.52 -10.26 -9.80
CA SER A 84 10.68 -11.68 -9.96
C SER A 84 11.75 -11.95 -11.03
N ARG A 85 12.94 -12.29 -10.52
CA ARG A 85 13.89 -13.28 -11.03
C ARG A 85 13.61 -13.72 -12.48
N LYS A 86 14.26 -13.08 -13.45
CA LYS A 86 14.49 -13.72 -14.75
C LYS A 86 15.41 -14.93 -14.52
N THR A 87 14.82 -16.12 -14.49
CA THR A 87 15.51 -17.36 -14.91
C THR A 87 15.85 -17.29 -16.39
#